data_AF-A0A3D3RHW8-F1
#
_entry.id   AF-A0A3D3RHW8-F1
#
_cell.length_a   1.000
_cell.length_b   1.000
_cell.length_c   1.000
_cell.angle_alpha   90.00
_cell.angle_beta   90.00
_cell.angle_gamma   90.00
#
_symmetry.space_group_name_H-M   'P 1'
#
loop_
_entity.id
_entity.type
_entity.pdbx_description
1 polymer ?
#
loop_
_entity_poly.entity_id
_entity_poly.type
_entity_poly.pdbx_seq_one_letter_code
_entity_poly.pdbx_strand_id
1 'polypeptide(L)'
;NGMEYTILALGLSLGEEYMREIQKFDFTKKNPKLLLLAFDEKDYSLEDSILIALLAKLGFDIVLFVPTGFQILERYYARPLLVEHQIGSYMFGLSIPKAPSLKDDILKINTIFQRIFKRG
;
A
#
# COMPACT_ATOMS: atom_id res chain seq x y z
N ASN A 1 30.67 -10.86 1.43
CA ASN A 1 30.53 -9.76 0.44
C ASN A 1 29.52 -10.12 -0.63
N GLY A 2 28.29 -10.51 -0.25
CA GLY A 2 27.22 -10.86 -1.20
C GLY A 2 26.15 -9.77 -1.31
N MET A 3 25.99 -8.95 -0.27
CA MET A 3 24.96 -7.92 -0.22
C MET A 3 25.20 -6.83 -1.27
N GLU A 4 26.46 -6.43 -1.47
CA GLU A 4 26.84 -5.45 -2.48
C GLU A 4 26.48 -5.94 -3.88
N TYR A 5 26.71 -7.22 -4.16
CA TYR A 5 26.31 -7.85 -5.41
C TYR A 5 24.78 -7.83 -5.58
N THR A 6 24.02 -8.18 -4.54
CA THR A 6 22.55 -8.15 -4.58
C THR A 6 22.03 -6.72 -4.83
N ILE A 7 22.61 -5.71 -4.19
CA ILE A 7 22.25 -4.30 -4.41
C ILE A 7 22.48 -3.89 -5.86
N LEU A 8 23.66 -4.22 -6.41
CA LEU A 8 24.00 -3.90 -7.80
C LEU A 8 23.10 -4.65 -8.77
N ALA A 9 22.86 -5.95 -8.54
CA ALA A 9 21.98 -6.76 -9.37
C ALA A 9 20.56 -6.18 -9.40
N LEU A 10 19.96 -5.86 -8.25
CA LEU A 10 18.64 -5.24 -8.17
C LEU A 10 18.60 -3.86 -8.83
N GLY A 11 19.61 -3.02 -8.60
CA GLY A 11 19.69 -1.70 -9.22
C GLY A 11 19.76 -1.76 -10.74
N LEU A 12 20.47 -2.75 -11.30
CA LEU A 12 20.60 -2.94 -12.74
C LEU A 12 19.41 -3.68 -13.37
N SER A 13 18.59 -4.36 -12.57
CA SER A 13 17.43 -5.16 -13.02
C SER A 13 16.09 -4.63 -12.52
N LEU A 14 16.00 -3.32 -12.28
CA LEU A 14 14.75 -2.64 -11.92
C LEU A 14 13.66 -2.93 -12.96
N GLY A 15 12.48 -3.33 -12.47
CA GLY A 15 11.32 -3.62 -13.31
C GLY A 15 10.90 -2.44 -14.20
N GLU A 16 10.32 -2.74 -15.35
CA GLU A 16 9.89 -1.72 -16.31
C GLU A 16 8.90 -0.73 -15.71
N GLU A 17 8.06 -1.15 -14.76
CA GLU A 17 7.12 -0.27 -14.07
C GLU A 17 7.83 0.86 -13.32
N TYR A 18 8.92 0.56 -12.60
CA TYR A 18 9.69 1.56 -11.85
C TYR A 18 10.47 2.46 -12.80
N MET A 19 11.03 1.90 -13.88
CA MET A 19 11.74 2.66 -14.91
C MET A 19 10.82 3.68 -15.59
N ARG A 20 9.59 3.29 -15.90
CA ARG A 20 8.60 4.22 -16.49
C ARG A 20 8.24 5.34 -15.53
N GLU A 21 8.10 5.07 -14.23
CA GLU A 21 7.83 6.13 -13.24
C GLU A 21 9.01 7.10 -13.08
N ILE A 22 10.24 6.59 -13.10
CA ILE A 22 11.46 7.44 -13.07
C ILE A 22 11.54 8.32 -14.32
N GLN A 23 11.28 7.75 -15.50
CA GLN A 23 11.23 8.53 -16.73
C GLN A 23 10.11 9.58 -16.71
N LYS A 24 8.91 9.23 -16.22
CA LYS A 24 7.82 10.21 -16.05
C LYS A 24 8.21 11.32 -15.09
N PHE A 25 8.93 11.01 -14.02
CA PHE A 25 9.47 12.02 -13.10
C PHE A 25 10.41 12.99 -13.82
N ASP A 26 11.30 12.50 -14.69
CA ASP A 26 12.19 13.36 -15.47
C ASP A 26 11.43 14.38 -16.34
N PHE A 27 10.28 13.99 -16.92
CA PHE A 27 9.45 14.90 -17.73
C PHE A 27 8.54 15.80 -16.90
N THR A 28 7.86 15.24 -15.90
CA THR A 28 6.79 15.93 -15.16
C THR A 28 7.27 16.69 -13.94
N LYS A 29 8.48 16.38 -13.45
CA LYS A 29 9.07 16.90 -12.20
C LYS A 29 8.21 16.64 -10.96
N LYS A 30 7.36 15.61 -11.01
CA LYS A 30 6.55 15.15 -9.87
C LYS A 30 7.11 13.83 -9.35
N ASN A 31 7.43 13.78 -8.07
CA ASN A 31 7.93 12.57 -7.42
C ASN A 31 6.93 11.41 -7.60
N PRO A 32 7.40 10.23 -8.04
CA PRO A 32 6.59 9.02 -8.03
C PRO A 32 6.16 8.68 -6.61
N LYS A 33 5.00 8.03 -6.46
CA LYS A 33 4.47 7.65 -5.14
C LYS A 33 4.31 6.14 -5.05
N LEU A 34 4.75 5.57 -3.92
CA LEU A 34 4.60 4.15 -3.63
C LEU A 34 3.91 3.97 -2.28
N LEU A 35 2.80 3.23 -2.27
CA LEU A 35 2.09 2.85 -1.06
C LEU A 35 2.25 1.35 -0.86
N LEU A 36 2.93 0.94 0.21
CA LEU A 36 3.02 -0.46 0.61
C LEU A 36 1.98 -0.75 1.69
N LEU A 37 1.09 -1.70 1.43
CA LEU A 37 0.10 -2.15 2.40
C LEU A 37 0.54 -3.50 2.96
N ALA A 38 1.03 -3.52 4.20
CA ALA A 38 1.52 -4.71 4.88
C ALA A 38 0.51 -5.18 5.93
N PHE A 39 -0.54 -5.87 5.48
CA PHE A 39 -1.61 -6.37 6.36
C PHE A 39 -1.23 -7.64 7.11
N ASP A 40 -0.32 -8.44 6.54
CA ASP A 40 0.09 -9.71 7.10
C ASP A 40 1.31 -9.54 8.00
N GLU A 41 1.52 -10.47 8.93
CA GLU A 41 2.72 -10.58 9.76
C GLU A 41 3.92 -11.16 8.98
N LYS A 42 3.89 -11.06 7.64
CA LYS A 42 4.91 -11.65 6.79
C LYS A 42 6.12 -10.73 6.72
N ASP A 43 7.27 -11.31 7.02
CA ASP A 43 8.56 -10.68 6.81
C ASP A 43 8.84 -10.48 5.32
N TYR A 44 9.29 -9.27 4.98
CA TYR A 44 9.76 -8.96 3.64
C TYR A 44 11.22 -9.38 3.46
N SER A 45 11.62 -9.65 2.21
CA SER A 45 12.97 -10.12 1.91
C SER A 45 14.01 -8.99 2.01
N LEU A 46 15.29 -9.39 1.99
CA LEU A 46 16.40 -8.44 1.86
C LEU A 46 16.29 -7.67 0.55
N GLU A 47 15.89 -8.35 -0.53
CA GLU A 47 15.69 -7.79 -1.87
C GLU A 47 14.59 -6.72 -1.87
N ASP A 48 13.46 -6.97 -1.20
CA ASP A 48 12.39 -5.98 -1.03
C ASP A 48 12.90 -4.75 -0.28
N SER A 49 13.67 -4.97 0.77
CA SER A 49 14.25 -3.90 1.59
C SER A 49 15.25 -3.05 0.81
N ILE A 50 16.08 -3.69 -0.03
CA ILE A 50 17.00 -3.02 -0.96
C ILE A 50 16.21 -2.22 -1.99
N LEU A 51 15.16 -2.80 -2.59
CA LEU A 51 14.34 -2.14 -3.60
C LEU A 51 13.68 -0.87 -3.03
N ILE A 52 13.02 -0.97 -1.88
CA ILE A 52 12.37 0.16 -1.23
C ILE A 52 13.38 1.27 -0.89
N ALA A 53 14.56 0.89 -0.38
CA ALA A 53 15.62 1.85 -0.11
C ALA A 53 16.13 2.53 -1.39
N LEU A 54 16.32 1.76 -2.47
CA LEU A 54 16.76 2.28 -3.76
C LEU A 54 15.74 3.27 -4.34
N LEU A 55 14.46 2.91 -4.34
CA LEU A 55 13.38 3.79 -4.83
C LEU A 55 13.28 5.08 -4.01
N ALA A 56 13.42 5.01 -2.69
CA ALA A 56 13.47 6.19 -1.84
C ALA A 56 14.63 7.12 -2.23
N LYS A 57 15.81 6.56 -2.55
CA LYS A 57 16.97 7.32 -3.01
C LYS A 57 16.80 7.89 -4.43
N LEU A 58 16.00 7.25 -5.27
CA LEU A 58 15.66 7.70 -6.61
C LEU A 58 14.54 8.76 -6.63
N GLY A 59 14.02 9.17 -5.47
CA GLY A 59 13.07 10.26 -5.33
C GLY A 59 11.61 9.84 -5.27
N PHE A 60 11.32 8.57 -4.98
CA PHE A 60 9.96 8.13 -4.69
C PHE A 60 9.52 8.65 -3.30
N ASP A 61 8.31 9.19 -3.23
CA ASP A 61 7.62 9.39 -1.96
C ASP A 61 7.00 8.04 -1.55
N ILE A 62 7.50 7.44 -0.48
CA ILE A 62 7.08 6.10 -0.04
C ILE A 62 6.31 6.20 1.28
N VAL A 63 5.15 5.55 1.33
CA VAL A 63 4.36 5.36 2.56
C VAL A 63 4.17 3.88 2.80
N LEU A 64 4.45 3.45 4.02
CA LEU A 64 4.22 2.07 4.47
C LEU A 64 3.07 2.08 5.46
N PHE A 65 2.03 1.33 5.13
CA PHE A 65 0.88 1.13 6.00
C PHE A 65 0.98 -0.25 6.64
N VAL A 66 1.37 -0.26 7.92
CA VAL A 66 1.62 -1.49 8.68
C VAL A 66 0.67 -1.52 9.89
N PRO A 67 -0.60 -1.92 9.70
CA PRO A 67 -1.59 -1.92 10.77
C PRO A 67 -1.27 -2.93 11.88
N THR A 68 -0.36 -3.89 11.65
CA THR A 68 0.04 -4.85 12.68
C THR A 68 1.06 -4.29 13.67
N GLY A 69 1.76 -3.21 13.32
CA GLY A 69 2.85 -2.63 14.12
C GLY A 69 4.14 -3.46 14.12
N PHE A 70 4.23 -4.54 13.35
CA PHE A 70 5.48 -5.31 13.21
C PHE A 70 6.49 -4.59 12.33
N GLN A 71 7.78 -4.78 12.64
CA GLN A 71 8.86 -4.35 11.75
C GLN A 71 8.90 -5.26 10.52
N ILE A 72 8.85 -4.66 9.34
CA ILE A 72 8.78 -5.38 8.07
C ILE A 72 10.14 -5.37 7.37
N LEU A 73 10.64 -4.18 7.02
CA LEU A 73 11.85 -3.95 6.22
C LEU A 73 12.98 -3.36 7.07
N GLU A 74 12.62 -2.69 8.17
CA GLU A 74 13.49 -1.87 9.02
C GLU A 74 14.67 -2.67 9.58
N ARG A 75 14.46 -3.97 9.82
CA ARG A 75 15.48 -4.89 10.35
C ARG A 75 16.75 -4.97 9.50
N TYR A 76 16.64 -4.71 8.19
CA TYR A 76 17.76 -4.80 7.25
C TYR A 76 18.53 -3.48 7.12
N TYR A 77 18.04 -2.39 7.72
CA TYR A 77 18.66 -1.09 7.60
C TYR A 77 19.59 -0.82 8.78
N ALA A 78 20.85 -0.51 8.48
CA ALA A 78 21.83 -0.12 9.50
C ALA A 78 21.53 1.24 10.15
N ARG A 79 20.69 2.06 9.50
CA ARG A 79 20.24 3.38 9.99
C ARG A 79 18.75 3.54 9.68
N PRO A 80 18.00 4.27 10.52
CA PRO A 80 16.59 4.52 10.27
C PRO A 80 16.43 5.27 8.93
N LEU A 81 15.79 4.60 7.97
CA LEU A 81 15.43 5.16 6.66
C LEU A 81 14.01 5.71 6.66
N LEU A 82 13.13 5.06 7.43
CA LEU A 82 11.70 5.35 7.50
C LEU A 82 11.40 6.13 8.78
N VAL A 83 10.45 7.06 8.69
CA VAL A 83 9.91 7.77 9.85
C VAL A 83 8.61 7.09 10.25
N GLU A 84 8.58 6.55 11.45
CA GLU A 84 7.40 5.87 11.98
C GLU A 84 6.39 6.89 12.52
N HIS A 85 5.14 6.77 12.07
CA HIS A 85 4.01 7.56 12.56
C HIS A 85 2.94 6.61 13.10
N GLN A 86 2.85 6.50 14.43
CA GLN A 86 1.80 5.75 15.11
C GLN A 86 0.58 6.65 15.38
N ILE A 87 -0.62 6.18 15.02
CA ILE A 87 -1.86 6.96 15.20
C ILE A 87 -2.79 6.21 16.15
N GLY A 88 -3.14 6.87 17.25
CA GLY A 88 -4.22 6.46 18.15
C GLY A 88 -3.94 5.18 18.96
N SER A 89 -4.97 4.70 19.63
CA SER A 89 -4.96 3.44 20.38
C SER A 89 -5.47 2.28 19.51
N TYR A 90 -4.78 1.14 19.56
CA TYR A 90 -5.23 -0.09 18.91
C TYR A 90 -6.57 -0.57 19.49
N MET A 91 -7.55 -0.81 18.62
CA MET A 91 -8.87 -1.35 19.00
C MET A 91 -8.93 -2.84 18.68
N PHE A 92 -9.06 -3.67 19.71
CA PHE A 92 -9.26 -5.11 19.57
C PHE A 92 -10.75 -5.48 19.57
N GLY A 93 -11.11 -6.60 18.93
CA GLY A 93 -12.46 -7.13 18.96
C GLY A 93 -13.50 -6.33 18.16
N LEU A 94 -13.05 -5.54 17.18
CA LEU A 94 -13.97 -4.83 16.29
C LEU A 94 -14.78 -5.83 15.45
N SER A 95 -16.11 -5.73 15.53
CA SER A 95 -17.00 -6.45 14.61
C SER A 95 -17.01 -5.75 13.26
N ILE A 96 -16.83 -6.49 12.17
CA ILE A 96 -16.98 -5.94 10.81
C ILE A 96 -18.40 -5.34 10.71
N PRO A 97 -18.55 -4.03 10.44
CA PRO A 97 -19.86 -3.45 10.26
C PRO A 97 -20.55 -4.19 9.13
N LYS A 98 -21.78 -4.69 9.38
CA LYS A 98 -22.57 -5.36 8.35
C LYS A 98 -22.71 -4.40 7.18
N ALA A 99 -22.11 -4.74 6.05
CA ALA A 99 -22.34 -4.01 4.82
C ALA A 99 -23.86 -3.93 4.59
N PRO A 100 -24.43 -2.77 4.22
CA PRO A 100 -25.83 -2.70 3.86
C PRO A 100 -26.08 -3.75 2.78
N SER A 101 -27.01 -4.66 3.04
CA SER A 101 -27.27 -5.71 2.08
C SER A 101 -27.91 -5.06 0.85
N LEU A 102 -27.31 -5.26 -0.33
CA LEU A 102 -27.91 -4.81 -1.61
C LEU A 102 -29.36 -5.31 -1.77
N LYS A 103 -29.72 -6.41 -1.09
CA LYS A 103 -31.08 -6.93 -1.05
C LYS A 103 -32.05 -5.98 -0.36
N ASP A 104 -31.67 -5.33 0.73
CA ASP A 104 -32.56 -4.41 1.46
C ASP A 104 -32.88 -3.16 0.63
N ASP A 105 -31.92 -2.69 -0.17
CA ASP A 105 -32.11 -1.53 -1.05
C ASP A 105 -32.94 -1.87 -2.30
N ILE A 106 -32.73 -3.05 -2.90
CA ILE A 106 -33.56 -3.55 -4.02
C ILE A 106 -35.01 -3.80 -3.58
N LEU A 107 -35.23 -4.34 -2.37
CA LEU A 107 -36.57 -4.55 -1.80
C LEU A 107 -37.29 -3.22 -1.53
N LYS A 108 -36.57 -2.18 -1.10
CA LYS A 108 -37.12 -0.82 -0.93
C LYS A 108 -37.51 -0.18 -2.25
N ILE A 109 -36.68 -0.29 -3.30
CA ILE A 109 -36.98 0.25 -4.65
C ILE A 109 -38.25 -0.39 -5.21
N ASN A 110 -38.38 -1.72 -5.11
CA ASN A 110 -39.58 -2.42 -5.58
C ASN A 110 -40.85 -1.99 -4.84
N THR A 111 -40.76 -1.69 -3.55
CA THR A 111 -41.90 -1.22 -2.74
C THR A 111 -42.36 0.18 -3.14
N ILE A 112 -41.41 1.09 -3.42
CA ILE A 112 -41.71 2.47 -3.84
C ILE A 112 -42.27 2.49 -5.25
N PHE A 113 -41.65 1.76 -6.19
CA PHE A 113 -42.12 1.68 -7.58
C PHE A 113 -43.53 1.09 -7.66
N GLN A 114 -43.81 0.01 -6.93
CA GLN A 114 -45.16 -0.55 -6.88
C GLN A 114 -46.21 0.40 -6.27
N ARG A 115 -45.85 1.27 -5.32
CA ARG A 115 -46.78 2.29 -4.78
C ARG A 115 -47.09 3.41 -5.77
N ILE A 116 -46.12 3.77 -6.61
CA ILE A 116 -46.27 4.87 -7.58
C ILE A 116 -47.04 4.43 -8.83
N PHE A 117 -46.81 3.20 -9.31
CA PHE A 117 -47.37 2.71 -10.58
C PHE A 117 -48.62 1.82 -10.44
N LYS A 118 -49.16 1.61 -9.22
CA LYS A 118 -50.45 0.92 -9.00
C LYS A 118 -51.71 1.81 -9.11
N ARG A 119 -51.61 2.99 -9.73
CA ARG A 119 -52.79 3.80 -10.07
C ARG A 119 -53.12 3.61 -11.54
N GLY A 120 -53.99 2.64 -11.79
CA GLY A 120 -54.66 2.30 -13.05
C GLY A 120 -55.72 1.27 -12.74
#